data_AF-B8IQG1-F1
#
_entry.id   AF-B8IQG1-F1
#
_cell.length_a   1.000
_cell.length_b   1.000
_cell.length_c   1.000
_cell.angle_alpha   90.00
_cell.angle_beta   90.00
_cell.angle_gamma   90.00
#
_symmetry.space_group_name_H-M   'P 1'
#
loop_
_entity.id
_entity.type
_entity.pdbx_description
1 polymer ?
#
loop_
_entity_poly.entity_id
_entity_poly.type
_entity_poly.pdbx_seq_one_letter_code
_entity_poly.pdbx_strand_id
1 'polypeptide(L)' 'MERKLDKQWKTVEQIALERRISVEEAHDLVWKENCPKVFHGTHTLYLI' A
#
# COMPACT_ATOMS: atom_id res chain seq x y z
N MET A 1 10.53 16.51 14.94
CA MET A 1 10.91 15.73 13.75
C MET A 1 9.64 15.25 13.08
N GLU A 2 9.07 16.06 12.20
CA GLU A 2 7.94 15.64 11.38
C GLU A 2 8.44 14.58 10.40
N ARG A 3 8.11 13.31 10.65
CA ARG A 3 8.31 12.26 9.64
C ARG A 3 7.36 12.63 8.50
N LYS A 4 7.88 13.26 7.44
CA LYS A 4 7.21 13.27 6.14
C LYS A 4 7.02 11.80 5.78
N LEU A 5 5.79 11.31 5.94
CA LEU A 5 5.38 10.04 5.38
C LEU A 5 5.54 10.23 3.87
N ASP A 6 6.64 9.70 3.36
CA ASP A 6 6.97 9.69 1.94
C ASP A 6 5.87 8.86 1.27
N LYS A 7 4.83 9.55 0.78
CA LYS A 7 3.69 8.88 0.15
C LYS A 7 4.20 8.21 -1.11
N GLN A 8 4.26 6.88 -1.08
CA GLN A 8 4.85 6.09 -2.14
C GLN A 8 3.82 5.13 -2.72
N TRP A 9 3.84 4.98 -4.03
CA TRP A 9 3.01 4.02 -4.74
C TRP A 9 3.62 2.64 -4.62
N LYS A 10 2.89 1.71 -3.97
CA LYS A 10 3.37 0.35 -3.71
C LYS A 10 2.30 -0.67 -4.07
N THR A 11 2.71 -1.86 -4.50
CA THR A 11 1.77 -2.99 -4.62
C THR A 11 1.37 -3.49 -3.23
N VAL A 12 0.25 -4.23 -3.16
CA VAL A 12 -0.17 -4.85 -1.90
C VAL A 12 0.90 -5.82 -1.37
N GLU A 13 1.60 -6.53 -2.26
CA GLU A 13 2.70 -7.43 -1.90
C GLU A 13 3.88 -6.67 -1.28
N GLN A 14 4.23 -5.51 -1.82
CA GLN A 14 5.27 -4.64 -1.24
C GLN A 14 4.85 -4.11 0.13
N ILE A 15 3.58 -3.69 0.28
CA ILE A 15 3.04 -3.24 1.56
C ILE A 15 3.09 -4.36 2.60
N ALA A 16 2.69 -5.57 2.21
CA ALA A 16 2.73 -6.76 3.04
C ALA A 16 4.17 -7.07 3.52
N LEU A 17 5.13 -7.04 2.59
CA LEU A 17 6.54 -7.27 2.90
C LEU A 17 7.12 -6.22 3.85
N GLU A 18 6.89 -4.93 3.58
CA GLU A 18 7.43 -3.85 4.40
C GLU A 18 6.83 -3.81 5.80
N ARG A 19 5.52 -4.05 5.91
CA ARG A 19 4.82 -4.05 7.20
C ARG A 19 4.91 -5.41 7.92
N ARG A 20 5.50 -6.43 7.28
CA ARG A 20 5.59 -7.82 7.79
C ARG A 20 4.22 -8.39 8.16
N ILE A 21 3.23 -8.14 7.32
CA ILE A 21 1.85 -8.63 7.43
C ILE A 21 1.55 -9.55 6.26
N SER A 22 0.44 -10.30 6.34
CA SER A 22 -0.05 -11.08 5.20
C SER A 22 -0.56 -10.18 4.07
N VAL A 23 -0.61 -10.73 2.86
CA VAL A 23 -1.17 -10.03 1.69
C VAL A 23 -2.65 -9.69 1.91
N GLU A 24 -3.39 -10.56 2.60
CA GLU A 24 -4.79 -10.33 2.99
C GLU A 24 -4.91 -9.14 3.95
N GLU A 25 -4.08 -9.08 5.00
CA GLU A 25 -4.06 -7.93 5.92
C GLU A 25 -3.66 -6.63 5.23
N ALA A 26 -2.74 -6.69 4.27
CA ALA A 26 -2.35 -5.53 3.47
C ALA A 26 -3.51 -5.05 2.57
N HIS A 27 -4.31 -5.97 2.01
CA HIS A 27 -5.54 -5.66 1.28
C HIS A 27 -6.58 -4.99 2.20
N ASP A 28 -6.78 -5.55 3.38
CA ASP A 28 -7.69 -5.00 4.39
C ASP A 28 -7.28 -3.59 4.80
N LEU A 29 -5.97 -3.34 4.93
CA LEU A 29 -5.41 -2.05 5.29
C LEU A 29 -5.66 -1.00 4.21
N VAL A 30 -5.31 -1.26 2.96
CA VAL A 30 -5.54 -0.29 1.87
C VAL A 30 -7.03 -0.03 1.66
N TRP A 31 -7.89 -1.02 1.95
CA TRP A 31 -9.33 -0.87 1.87
C TRP A 31 -9.89 -0.03 3.02
N LYS A 32 -9.51 -0.35 4.27
CA LYS A 32 -9.96 0.36 5.48
C LYS A 32 -9.49 1.83 5.50
N GLU A 33 -8.28 2.08 5.03
CA GLU A 33 -7.74 3.45 4.95
C GLU A 33 -8.20 4.20 3.67
N ASN A 34 -8.97 3.53 2.81
CA ASN A 34 -9.43 4.06 1.53
C ASN A 34 -8.28 4.67 0.70
N CYS A 35 -7.15 3.94 0.65
CA CYS A 35 -5.93 4.41 0.00
C CYS A 35 -6.20 4.67 -1.49
N PRO A 36 -5.71 5.80 -2.05
CA PRO A 36 -5.74 6.03 -3.48
C PRO A 36 -5.10 4.86 -4.21
N LYS A 37 -5.73 4.39 -5.29
CA LYS A 37 -5.21 3.31 -6.12
C LYS A 37 -5.09 3.74 -7.56
N VAL A 38 -4.05 3.27 -8.23
CA VAL A 38 -3.83 3.45 -9.66
C VAL A 38 -3.51 2.12 -10.31
N PHE A 39 -3.99 1.95 -11.54
CA PHE A 39 -3.67 0.80 -12.36
C PHE A 39 -2.45 1.13 -13.20
N HIS A 40 -1.39 0.35 -13.09
CA HIS A 40 -0.16 0.52 -13.86
C HIS A 40 0.24 -0.81 -14.51
N GLY A 41 -0.05 -0.93 -15.81
CA GLY A 41 0.15 -2.17 -16.54
C GLY A 41 -0.71 -3.30 -15.98
N THR A 42 -0.06 -4.36 -15.51
CA THR A 42 -0.70 -5.53 -14.89
C THR A 42 -0.86 -5.43 -13.37
N HIS A 43 -0.36 -4.36 -12.75
CA HIS A 43 -0.34 -4.22 -11.30
C HIS A 43 -1.26 -3.09 -10.81
N THR A 44 -1.81 -3.27 -9.61
CA THR A 44 -2.51 -2.21 -8.88
C THR A 44 -1.57 -1.66 -7.81
N LEU A 45 -1.36 -0.35 -7.84
CA LEU A 45 -0.54 0.36 -6.86
C LEU A 45 -1.45 1.15 -5.92
N TYR A 46 -1.09 1.19 -4.66
CA TYR A 46 -1.76 1.93 -3.61
C TYR A 46 -0.81 3.00 -3.05
N LEU A 47 -1.33 4.20 -2.81
CA LEU A 47 -0.59 5.27 -2.18
C LEU A 47 -0.66 5.08 -0.65
N ILE A 48 0.46 4.67 -0.08
CA ILE A 48 0.67 4.51 1.37
C ILE A 48 1.72 5.50 1.88
#